data_AF-A0A326QCS4-F1
#
_entry.id   AF-A0A326QCS4-F1
#
_cell.length_a   1.000
_cell.length_b   1.000
_cell.length_c   1.000
_cell.angle_alpha   90.00
_cell.angle_beta   90.00
_cell.angle_gamma   90.00
#
_symmetry.space_group_name_H-M   'P 1'
#
loop_
_entity.id
_entity.type
_entity.pdbx_description
1 polymer ?
#
loop_
_entity_poly.entity_id
_entity_poly.type
_entity_poly.pdbx_seq_one_letter_code
_entity_poly.pdbx_strand_id
1 'polypeptide(L)'
;MGRPYQPSLLRLLHGLTAVLVLGCCLSGLFVYSRYDGRWGRLPFVPGGSWIDLHGQVGWFLLPVGLAFTGYALTLGKARLRRATNAMALVALVLAVATGKLMQEDWLRDGELHHLVYSLHLVAWLVIGLAVLVHVAGSLQLGGWPLVVSMSNTSLREGDLPGDWPSQIRRYIKRKR
;
A
#
# COMPACT_ATOMS: atom_id res chain seq x y z
N MET A 1 26.01 15.37 7.85
CA MET A 1 25.40 14.44 6.88
C MET A 1 24.22 15.14 6.21
N GLY A 2 24.09 15.09 4.88
CA GLY A 2 22.96 15.72 4.18
C GLY A 2 21.62 15.08 4.55
N ARG A 3 20.54 15.87 4.61
CA ARG A 3 19.19 15.34 4.86
C ARG A 3 18.83 14.32 3.77
N PRO A 4 18.29 13.13 4.13
CA PRO A 4 17.84 12.16 3.13
C PRO A 4 16.82 12.80 2.18
N TYR A 5 17.00 12.58 0.88
CA TYR A 5 16.11 13.10 -0.15
C TYR A 5 15.45 11.96 -0.91
N GLN A 6 14.13 12.07 -1.10
CA GLN A 6 13.35 11.13 -1.88
C GLN A 6 12.73 11.87 -3.07
N PRO A 7 12.76 11.27 -4.28
CA PRO A 7 12.15 11.87 -5.46
C PRO A 7 10.67 12.21 -5.24
N SER A 8 10.22 13.35 -5.77
CA SER A 8 8.86 13.84 -5.56
C SER A 8 7.79 12.90 -6.09
N LEU A 9 8.02 12.28 -7.26
CA LEU A 9 7.12 11.27 -7.83
C LEU A 9 7.02 10.03 -6.94
N LEU A 10 8.14 9.61 -6.35
CA LEU A 10 8.14 8.50 -5.38
C LEU A 10 7.32 8.87 -4.15
N ARG A 11 7.56 10.05 -3.57
CA ARG A 11 6.84 10.51 -2.37
C ARG A 11 5.34 10.58 -2.62
N LEU A 12 4.92 11.11 -3.77
CA LEU A 12 3.50 11.19 -4.13
C LEU A 12 2.87 9.80 -4.25
N LEU A 13 3.42 8.93 -5.11
CA LEU A 13 2.85 7.61 -5.35
C LEU A 13 2.85 6.77 -4.07
N HIS A 14 3.98 6.71 -3.37
CA HIS A 14 4.07 6.00 -2.11
C HIS A 14 3.15 6.59 -1.04
N GLY A 15 3.08 7.91 -0.91
CA GLY A 15 2.23 8.58 0.07
C GLY A 15 0.75 8.29 -0.14
N LEU A 16 0.28 8.39 -1.39
CA LEU A 16 -1.08 8.01 -1.76
C LEU A 16 -1.35 6.53 -1.49
N THR A 17 -0.44 5.63 -1.91
CA THR A 17 -0.56 4.20 -1.62
C THR A 17 -0.61 3.94 -0.11
N ALA A 18 0.24 4.59 0.69
CA ALA A 18 0.29 4.39 2.14
C ALA A 18 -1.03 4.83 2.81
N VAL A 19 -1.56 6.00 2.45
CA VAL A 19 -2.86 6.48 2.98
C VAL A 19 -3.98 5.52 2.62
N LEU A 20 -4.04 5.06 1.37
CA LEU A 20 -5.08 4.12 0.92
C LEU A 20 -4.94 2.74 1.58
N VAL A 21 -3.72 2.22 1.74
CA VAL A 21 -3.46 0.96 2.45
C VAL A 21 -3.89 1.08 3.91
N LEU A 22 -3.55 2.17 4.60
CA LEU A 22 -4.01 2.40 5.98
C LEU A 22 -5.55 2.48 6.05
N GLY A 23 -6.18 3.16 5.09
CA GLY A 23 -7.64 3.19 4.96
C GLY A 23 -8.24 1.80 4.78
N CYS A 24 -7.69 0.96 3.90
CA CYS A 24 -8.09 -0.43 3.71
C CYS A 24 -7.85 -1.27 4.97
N CYS A 25 -6.73 -1.09 5.67
CA CYS A 25 -6.43 -1.83 6.89
C CYS A 25 -7.43 -1.52 7.99
N LEU A 26 -7.74 -0.24 8.21
CA LEU A 26 -8.69 0.21 9.24
C LEU A 26 -10.13 -0.17 8.91
N SER A 27 -10.58 0.09 7.68
CA SER A 27 -11.93 -0.32 7.25
C SER A 27 -12.07 -1.85 7.25
N GLY A 28 -11.06 -2.59 6.81
CA GLY A 28 -11.03 -4.05 6.83
C GLY A 28 -11.10 -4.63 8.25
N LEU A 29 -10.47 -3.97 9.23
CA LEU A 29 -10.61 -4.33 10.65
C LEU A 29 -12.06 -4.20 11.13
N PHE A 30 -12.75 -3.12 10.76
CA PHE A 30 -14.15 -2.93 11.12
C PHE A 30 -15.07 -3.94 10.41
N VAL A 31 -14.81 -4.25 9.14
CA VAL A 31 -15.50 -5.29 8.38
C VAL A 31 -15.32 -6.65 9.08
N TYR A 32 -14.08 -7.03 9.36
CA TYR A 32 -13.77 -8.27 10.06
C TYR A 32 -14.49 -8.37 11.41
N SER A 33 -14.40 -7.31 12.22
CA SER A 33 -15.01 -7.26 13.55
C SER A 33 -16.54 -7.31 13.50
N ARG A 34 -17.18 -6.86 12.41
CA ARG A 34 -18.63 -6.85 12.26
C ARG A 34 -19.17 -8.17 11.71
N TYR A 35 -18.52 -8.76 10.71
CA TYR A 35 -19.07 -9.92 9.99
C TYR A 35 -18.45 -11.26 10.40
N ASP A 36 -17.14 -11.32 10.62
CA ASP A 36 -16.42 -12.59 10.89
C ASP A 36 -16.12 -12.76 12.39
N GLY A 37 -15.16 -11.99 12.90
CA GLY A 37 -14.79 -11.98 14.31
C GLY A 37 -14.38 -13.33 14.94
N ARG A 38 -14.03 -14.35 14.14
CA ARG A 38 -13.67 -15.71 14.62
C ARG A 38 -12.47 -15.74 15.57
N TRP A 39 -11.60 -14.74 15.52
CA TRP A 39 -10.41 -14.56 16.36
C TRP A 39 -10.54 -13.36 17.31
N GLY A 40 -11.77 -12.94 17.56
CA GLY A 40 -12.09 -11.81 18.41
C GLY A 40 -12.69 -10.64 17.63
N ARG A 41 -13.39 -9.78 18.37
CA ARG A 41 -14.05 -8.58 17.85
C ARG A 41 -13.55 -7.39 18.65
N LEU A 42 -13.59 -6.22 18.03
CA LEU A 42 -13.43 -4.97 18.74
C LEU A 42 -14.59 -4.80 19.74
N PRO A 43 -14.34 -4.18 20.90
CA PRO A 43 -15.39 -3.90 21.88
C PRO A 43 -16.46 -2.93 21.34
N PHE A 44 -16.12 -2.17 20.30
CA PHE A 44 -17.01 -1.26 19.62
C PHE A 44 -16.63 -1.16 18.14
N VAL A 45 -17.64 -1.18 17.27
CA VAL A 45 -17.52 -0.90 15.83
C VAL A 45 -18.45 0.27 15.52
N PRO A 46 -17.95 1.39 14.97
CA PRO A 46 -18.81 2.52 14.66
C PRO A 46 -19.91 2.12 13.64
N GLY A 47 -21.04 2.81 13.68
CA GLY A 47 -22.08 2.67 12.66
C GLY A 47 -21.58 3.05 11.26
N GLY A 48 -22.26 2.55 10.23
CA GLY A 48 -21.92 2.80 8.83
C GLY A 48 -21.60 1.52 8.05
N SER A 49 -21.60 1.63 6.71
CA SER A 49 -21.25 0.52 5.83
C SER A 49 -19.74 0.47 5.58
N TRP A 50 -19.03 -0.12 6.53
CA TRP A 50 -17.59 -0.29 6.44
C TRP A 50 -17.16 -1.20 5.29
N ILE A 51 -18.01 -2.15 4.89
CA ILE A 51 -17.75 -3.06 3.78
C ILE A 51 -17.77 -2.33 2.44
N ASP A 52 -18.78 -1.48 2.20
CA ASP A 52 -18.83 -0.63 1.00
C ASP A 52 -17.68 0.38 0.98
N LEU A 53 -17.35 0.98 2.14
CA LEU A 53 -16.23 1.92 2.24
C LEU A 53 -14.90 1.21 1.94
N HIS A 54 -14.69 0.01 2.49
CA HIS A 54 -13.52 -0.80 2.22
C HIS A 54 -13.39 -1.11 0.72
N GLY A 55 -14.48 -1.55 0.09
CA GLY A 55 -14.55 -1.79 -1.35
C GLY A 55 -14.21 -0.54 -2.18
N GLN A 56 -14.74 0.63 -1.80
CA GLN A 56 -14.44 1.91 -2.46
C GLN A 56 -12.98 2.33 -2.31
N VAL A 57 -12.41 2.28 -1.10
CA VAL A 57 -10.99 2.60 -0.89
C VAL A 57 -10.10 1.63 -1.68
N GLY A 58 -10.45 0.34 -1.69
CA GLY A 58 -9.79 -0.68 -2.52
C GLY A 58 -9.88 -0.39 -4.02
N TRP A 59 -11.00 0.14 -4.49
CA TRP A 59 -11.17 0.57 -5.88
C TRP A 59 -10.21 1.71 -6.25
N PHE A 60 -10.03 2.73 -5.39
CA PHE A 60 -9.04 3.79 -5.61
C PHE A 60 -7.59 3.31 -5.46
N LEU A 61 -7.35 2.34 -4.57
CA LEU A 61 -6.03 1.74 -4.38
C LEU A 61 -5.54 1.01 -5.62
N LEU A 62 -6.42 0.42 -6.43
CA LEU A 62 -6.02 -0.31 -7.63
C LEU A 62 -5.24 0.55 -8.66
N PRO A 63 -5.77 1.65 -9.22
CA PRO A 63 -5.03 2.46 -10.19
C PRO A 63 -3.78 3.10 -9.59
N VAL A 64 -3.84 3.57 -8.34
CA VAL A 64 -2.68 4.15 -7.62
C VAL A 64 -1.61 3.09 -7.40
N GLY A 65 -2.00 1.89 -6.98
CA GLY A 65 -1.12 0.75 -6.75
C GLY A 65 -0.46 0.26 -8.03
N LEU A 66 -1.18 0.24 -9.16
CA LEU A 66 -0.62 -0.06 -10.47
C LEU A 66 0.44 0.97 -10.89
N ALA A 67 0.15 2.27 -10.73
CA ALA A 67 1.12 3.34 -11.00
C ALA A 67 2.37 3.22 -10.10
N PHE A 68 2.17 2.97 -8.79
CA PHE A 68 3.26 2.77 -7.84
C PHE A 68 4.10 1.53 -8.16
N THR A 69 3.45 0.41 -8.51
CA THR A 69 4.13 -0.83 -8.95
C THR A 69 4.96 -0.57 -10.21
N GLY A 70 4.38 0.12 -11.19
CA GLY A 70 5.10 0.53 -12.41
C GLY A 70 6.32 1.39 -12.10
N TYR A 71 6.19 2.36 -11.20
CA TYR A 71 7.32 3.16 -10.71
C TYR A 71 8.39 2.28 -10.04
N ALA A 72 7.98 1.40 -9.12
CA ALA A 72 8.88 0.54 -8.35
C ALA A 72 9.69 -0.41 -9.24
N LEU A 73 9.08 -0.96 -10.29
CA LEU A 73 9.74 -1.85 -11.27
C LEU A 73 10.65 -1.09 -12.25
N THR A 74 10.55 0.23 -12.32
CA THR A 74 11.30 1.09 -13.25
C THR A 74 12.25 2.04 -12.51
N LEU A 75 11.87 3.30 -12.33
CA LEU A 75 12.65 4.36 -11.69
C LEU A 75 13.02 3.99 -10.25
N GLY A 76 12.15 3.25 -9.56
CA GLY A 76 12.32 2.78 -8.20
C GLY A 76 13.12 1.49 -8.04
N LYS A 77 13.58 0.86 -9.13
CA LYS A 77 14.13 -0.52 -9.10
C LYS A 77 15.25 -0.73 -8.09
N ALA A 78 16.12 0.26 -7.92
CA ALA A 78 17.21 0.20 -6.93
C ALA A 78 16.69 0.09 -5.49
N ARG A 79 15.56 0.75 -5.17
CA ARG A 79 14.90 0.65 -3.86
C ARG A 79 14.15 -0.67 -3.73
N LEU A 80 13.53 -1.15 -4.80
CA LEU A 80 12.78 -2.41 -4.81
C LEU A 80 13.67 -3.63 -4.55
N ARG A 81 14.97 -3.58 -4.89
CA ARG A 81 15.93 -4.65 -4.61
C ARG A 81 16.06 -5.01 -3.12
N ARG A 82 15.62 -4.16 -2.20
CA ARG A 82 15.59 -4.47 -0.78
C ARG A 82 14.44 -5.43 -0.50
N ALA A 83 14.72 -6.55 0.16
CA ALA A 83 13.74 -7.59 0.46
C ALA A 83 12.50 -7.04 1.19
N THR A 84 12.68 -6.12 2.14
CA THR A 84 11.58 -5.49 2.87
C THR A 84 10.63 -4.69 1.97
N ASN A 85 11.16 -4.01 0.96
CA ASN A 85 10.38 -3.25 -0.02
C ASN A 85 9.67 -4.17 -1.00
N ALA A 86 10.37 -5.21 -1.49
CA ALA A 86 9.79 -6.21 -2.38
C ALA A 86 8.64 -6.97 -1.71
N MET A 87 8.84 -7.40 -0.45
CA MET A 87 7.83 -8.08 0.35
C MET A 87 6.57 -7.23 0.54
N ALA A 88 6.73 -5.94 0.90
CA ALA A 88 5.60 -5.02 1.03
C ALA A 88 4.84 -4.84 -0.30
N LEU A 89 5.55 -4.74 -1.42
CA LEU A 89 4.91 -4.62 -2.73
C LEU A 89 4.17 -5.91 -3.13
N VAL A 90 4.75 -7.08 -2.89
CA VAL A 90 4.10 -8.37 -3.16
C VAL A 90 2.87 -8.56 -2.28
N ALA A 91 2.96 -8.23 -0.99
CA ALA A 91 1.83 -8.29 -0.07
C ALA A 91 0.69 -7.33 -0.50
N LEU A 92 1.03 -6.14 -1.00
CA LEU A 92 0.06 -5.19 -1.53
C LEU A 92 -0.66 -5.77 -2.75
N VAL A 93 0.09 -6.31 -3.71
CA VAL A 93 -0.48 -6.95 -4.92
C VAL A 93 -1.39 -8.11 -4.54
N LEU A 94 -0.98 -8.95 -3.59
CA LEU A 94 -1.79 -10.06 -3.09
C LEU A 94 -3.09 -9.57 -2.45
N ALA A 95 -3.03 -8.56 -1.57
CA ALA A 95 -4.20 -8.01 -0.89
C ALA A 95 -5.19 -7.39 -1.88
N VAL A 96 -4.70 -6.63 -2.88
CA VAL A 96 -5.54 -6.02 -3.91
C VAL A 96 -6.14 -7.10 -4.83
N ALA A 97 -5.33 -8.06 -5.30
CA ALA A 97 -5.81 -9.10 -6.22
C ALA A 97 -6.89 -9.97 -5.57
N THR A 98 -6.64 -10.47 -4.35
CA THR A 98 -7.62 -11.28 -3.61
C THR A 98 -8.87 -10.48 -3.25
N GLY A 99 -8.73 -9.21 -2.86
CA GLY A 99 -9.86 -8.35 -2.52
C GLY A 99 -10.77 -8.05 -3.70
N LYS A 100 -10.21 -7.88 -4.91
CA LYS A 100 -11.02 -7.67 -6.12
C LYS A 100 -11.70 -8.92 -6.64
N LEU A 101 -11.22 -10.11 -6.25
CA LEU A 101 -11.87 -11.39 -6.55
C LEU A 101 -12.95 -11.75 -5.53
N MET A 102 -12.95 -11.10 -4.36
CA MET A 102 -13.89 -11.35 -3.27
C MET A 102 -15.22 -10.65 -3.53
N GLN A 103 -16.34 -11.32 -3.25
CA GLN A 103 -17.65 -10.69 -3.25
C GLN A 103 -18.01 -10.21 -1.84
N GLU A 104 -18.54 -9.00 -1.74
CA GLU A 104 -18.86 -8.38 -0.45
C GLU A 104 -20.05 -9.06 0.25
N ASP A 105 -21.03 -9.52 -0.53
CA ASP A 105 -22.26 -10.13 0.01
C ASP A 105 -21.96 -11.45 0.75
N TRP A 106 -20.90 -12.18 0.40
CA TRP A 106 -20.47 -13.35 1.16
C TRP A 106 -20.29 -13.07 2.65
N LEU A 107 -19.71 -11.90 3.02
CA LEU A 107 -19.58 -11.55 4.43
C LEU A 107 -20.92 -11.12 5.05
N ARG A 108 -21.79 -10.48 4.27
CA ARG A 108 -23.11 -10.02 4.73
C ARG A 108 -24.03 -11.19 5.03
N ASP A 109 -23.93 -12.25 4.23
CA ASP A 109 -24.71 -13.48 4.34
C ASP A 109 -24.08 -14.51 5.29
N GLY A 110 -22.87 -14.24 5.79
CA GLY A 110 -22.15 -15.12 6.72
C GLY A 110 -21.44 -16.31 6.05
N GLU A 111 -21.26 -16.28 4.72
CA GLU A 111 -20.59 -17.30 3.92
C GLU A 111 -19.05 -17.21 4.01
N LEU A 112 -18.48 -17.51 5.16
CA LEU A 112 -17.03 -17.34 5.42
C LEU A 112 -16.14 -18.47 4.86
N HIS A 113 -16.70 -19.40 4.09
CA HIS A 113 -16.01 -20.62 3.62
C HIS A 113 -15.33 -20.47 2.26
N HIS A 114 -15.56 -19.36 1.56
CA HIS A 114 -14.97 -19.09 0.24
C HIS A 114 -13.43 -18.97 0.36
N LEU A 115 -12.72 -19.69 -0.51
CA LEU A 115 -11.24 -19.68 -0.53
C LEU A 115 -10.70 -18.26 -0.73
N VAL A 116 -11.31 -17.50 -1.63
CA VAL A 116 -10.89 -16.12 -1.93
C VAL A 116 -11.00 -15.22 -0.71
N TYR A 117 -12.07 -15.37 0.09
CA TYR A 117 -12.21 -14.65 1.36
C TYR A 117 -11.08 -15.01 2.33
N SER A 118 -10.80 -16.30 2.50
CA SER A 118 -9.71 -16.75 3.38
C SER A 118 -8.34 -16.24 2.92
N LEU A 119 -8.08 -16.26 1.62
CA LEU A 119 -6.86 -15.69 1.04
C LEU A 119 -6.76 -14.18 1.27
N HIS A 120 -7.87 -13.45 1.12
CA HIS A 120 -7.89 -12.01 1.36
C HIS A 120 -7.64 -11.66 2.83
N LEU A 121 -8.25 -12.40 3.75
CA LEU A 121 -8.04 -12.25 5.19
C LEU A 121 -6.59 -12.52 5.59
N VAL A 122 -5.98 -13.57 5.04
CA VAL A 122 -4.54 -13.85 5.23
C VAL A 122 -3.70 -12.74 4.60
N ALA A 123 -4.05 -12.26 3.40
CA ALA A 123 -3.35 -11.17 2.75
C ALA A 123 -3.37 -9.88 3.57
N TRP A 124 -4.48 -9.58 4.25
CA TRP A 124 -4.61 -8.45 5.17
C TRP A 124 -3.63 -8.55 6.37
N LEU A 125 -3.46 -9.74 6.94
CA LEU A 125 -2.45 -9.97 7.99
C LEU A 125 -1.02 -9.84 7.45
N VAL A 126 -0.76 -10.42 6.27
CA VAL A 126 0.55 -10.40 5.62
C VAL A 126 0.96 -8.97 5.25
N ILE A 127 0.07 -8.14 4.70
CA ILE A 127 0.39 -6.74 4.40
C ILE A 127 0.61 -5.93 5.68
N GLY A 128 -0.16 -6.16 6.74
CA GLY A 128 0.06 -5.53 8.05
C GLY A 128 1.46 -5.80 8.58
N LEU A 129 1.87 -7.07 8.61
CA LEU A 129 3.22 -7.47 9.02
C LEU A 129 4.31 -6.90 8.08
N ALA A 130 4.08 -6.97 6.76
CA ALA A 130 5.05 -6.47 5.79
C ALA A 130 5.29 -4.96 5.92
N VAL A 131 4.24 -4.17 6.22
CA VAL A 131 4.35 -2.74 6.50
C VAL A 131 5.18 -2.50 7.76
N LEU A 132 4.93 -3.24 8.85
CA LEU A 132 5.72 -3.13 10.08
C LEU A 132 7.21 -3.41 9.83
N VAL A 133 7.50 -4.51 9.13
CA VAL A 133 8.87 -4.89 8.76
C VAL A 133 9.51 -3.86 7.82
N HIS A 134 8.76 -3.32 6.87
CA HIS A 134 9.23 -2.26 5.96
C HIS A 134 9.62 -0.99 6.71
N VAL A 135 8.80 -0.54 7.66
CA VAL A 135 9.09 0.64 8.49
C VAL A 135 10.28 0.37 9.41
N ALA A 136 10.31 -0.78 10.09
CA ALA A 136 11.42 -1.18 10.96
C ALA A 136 12.75 -1.25 10.19
N GLY A 137 12.76 -1.88 9.01
CA GLY A 137 13.94 -1.93 8.14
C GLY A 137 14.38 -0.54 7.66
N SER A 138 13.45 0.38 7.42
CA SER A 138 13.79 1.77 7.07
C SER A 138 14.41 2.52 8.25
N LEU A 139 13.89 2.33 9.46
CA LEU A 139 14.48 2.89 10.68
C LEU A 139 15.90 2.36 10.93
N GLN A 140 16.14 1.06 10.72
CA GLN A 140 17.48 0.48 10.86
C GLN A 140 18.48 1.03 9.84
N LEU A 141 18.04 1.34 8.62
CA LEU A 141 18.92 1.75 7.53
C LEU A 141 19.33 3.23 7.57
N GLY A 142 18.44 4.12 8.01
CA GLY A 142 18.69 5.56 7.96
C GLY A 142 18.06 6.33 9.11
N GLY A 143 17.61 5.64 10.15
CA GLY A 143 16.98 6.22 11.32
C GLY A 143 15.69 6.96 11.02
N TRP A 144 15.29 7.78 12.00
CA TRP A 144 14.16 8.69 11.88
C TRP A 144 14.23 9.65 10.68
N PRO A 145 15.40 10.24 10.33
CA PRO A 145 15.50 11.16 9.19
C PRO A 145 15.10 10.52 7.86
N LEU A 146 15.36 9.23 7.67
CA LEU A 146 14.97 8.53 6.43
C LEU A 146 13.46 8.34 6.34
N VAL A 147 12.80 7.95 7.43
CA VAL A 147 11.35 7.74 7.45
C VAL A 147 10.62 9.06 7.20
N VAL A 148 10.99 10.12 7.92
CA VAL A 148 10.35 11.44 7.79
C VAL A 148 10.64 12.09 6.43
N SER A 149 11.71 11.69 5.72
CA SER A 149 12.01 12.24 4.39
C SER A 149 10.89 12.01 3.36
N MET A 150 10.03 11.01 3.58
CA MET A 150 8.87 10.74 2.74
C MET A 150 7.79 11.83 2.82
N SER A 151 7.71 12.54 3.95
CA SER A 151 6.76 13.64 4.18
C SER A 151 7.34 15.02 3.85
N ASN A 152 8.59 15.08 3.38
CA ASN A 152 9.23 16.35 3.04
C ASN A 152 8.63 16.94 1.75
N THR A 153 8.24 18.22 1.79
CA THR A 153 7.66 18.95 0.67
C THR A 153 8.69 19.66 -0.21
N SER A 154 9.96 19.74 0.20
CA SER A 154 11.02 20.37 -0.60
C SER A 154 11.24 19.63 -1.92
N LEU A 155 11.28 20.39 -3.02
CA LEU A 155 11.56 19.92 -4.38
C LEU A 155 12.96 20.37 -4.79
N ARG A 156 13.66 19.53 -5.56
CA ARG A 156 14.93 19.87 -6.20
C ARG A 156 14.69 20.19 -7.68
N GLU A 157 15.61 20.94 -8.28
CA GLU A 157 15.63 21.15 -9.73
C GLU A 157 15.65 19.81 -10.48
N GLY A 158 14.83 19.69 -11.54
CA GLY A 158 14.66 18.46 -12.30
C GLY A 158 13.75 17.41 -11.65
N ASP A 159 13.13 17.72 -10.52
CA ASP A 159 12.21 16.86 -9.77
C ASP A 159 10.86 17.52 -9.46
N LEU A 160 10.47 18.52 -10.25
CA LEU A 160 9.14 19.15 -10.19
C LEU A 160 8.10 18.23 -10.86
N PRO A 161 6.79 18.40 -10.58
CA PRO A 161 5.73 17.65 -11.27
C PRO A 161 5.80 17.74 -12.80
N GLY A 162 6.20 18.90 -13.33
CA GLY A 162 6.43 19.09 -14.77
C GLY A 162 7.60 18.28 -15.33
N ASP A 163 8.56 17.86 -14.50
CA ASP A 163 9.73 17.09 -14.91
C ASP A 163 9.45 15.59 -15.02
N TRP A 164 8.40 15.08 -14.38
CA TRP A 164 8.14 13.63 -14.30
C TRP A 164 8.05 12.93 -15.67
N PRO A 165 7.35 13.47 -16.69
CA PRO A 165 7.33 12.85 -18.01
C PRO A 165 8.73 12.75 -18.62
N SER A 166 9.59 13.75 -18.39
CA SER A 166 10.97 13.74 -18.86
C SER A 166 11.81 12.68 -18.14
N GLN A 167 11.58 12.44 -16.85
CA GLN A 167 12.28 11.40 -16.07
C GLN A 167 11.95 10.00 -16.60
N ILE A 168 10.66 9.74 -16.88
CA ILE A 168 10.20 8.46 -17.45
C ILE A 168 10.79 8.26 -18.85
N ARG A 169 10.72 9.28 -19.72
CA ARG A 169 11.29 9.22 -21.08
C ARG A 169 12.79 8.94 -21.05
N ARG A 170 13.54 9.60 -20.15
CA ARG A 170 14.99 9.37 -19.97
C ARG A 170 15.30 7.93 -19.56
N TYR A 171 14.53 7.34 -18.65
CA TYR A 171 14.69 5.93 -18.26
C TYR A 171 14.45 4.97 -19.43
N ILE A 172 13.39 5.19 -20.22
CA ILE A 172 13.08 4.36 -21.38
C ILE A 172 14.21 4.44 -22.43
N LYS A 173 14.70 5.66 -22.73
CA LYS A 173 15.79 5.86 -23.68
C LYS A 173 17.08 5.17 -23.26
N ARG A 174 17.43 5.19 -21.97
CA ARG A 174 18.65 4.54 -21.45
C ARG A 174 18.65 3.02 -21.57
N LYS A 175 17.47 2.40 -21.71
CA LYS A 175 17.29 0.95 -21.82
C LYS A 175 17.23 0.43 -23.27
N ARG A 176 17.03 1.32 -24.25
CA ARG A 176 17.20 1.01 -25.67
C ARG A 176 18.65 1.16 -26.05
#